data_AF-A0A932HZI9-F1
#
_entry.id   AF-A0A932HZI9-F1
#
_cell.length_a   1.000
_cell.length_b   1.000
_cell.length_c   1.000
_cell.angle_alpha   90.00
_cell.angle_beta   90.00
_cell.angle_gamma   90.00
#
_symmetry.space_group_name_H-M   'P 1'
#
loop_
_entity.id
_entity.type
_entity.pdbx_description
1 polymer ?
#
loop_
_entity_poly.entity_id
_entity_poly.type
_entity_poly.pdbx_seq_one_letter_code
_entity_poly.pdbx_strand_id
1 'polypeptide(L)' 'MANVPRIGAKEAYGKMEEGALLVCAYEEEEKCKKINLEGSLNLREFEQRAGNLGKDRELIFYCA' A
#
# COMPACT_ATOMS: atom_id res chain seq x y z
N MET A 1 -2.65 17.95 10.11
CA MET A 1 -2.05 17.09 9.06
C MET A 1 -1.23 16.03 9.76
N ALA A 2 -1.57 14.75 9.59
CA ALA A 2 -0.72 13.69 10.12
C ALA A 2 0.59 13.68 9.32
N ASN A 3 1.73 13.64 10.01
CA ASN A 3 3.02 13.49 9.35
C ASN A 3 3.20 12.01 9.02
N VAL A 4 3.04 11.64 7.75
CA VAL A 4 3.24 10.27 7.29
C VAL A 4 4.68 10.13 6.80
N PRO A 5 5.52 9.31 7.46
CA PRO A 5 6.91 9.16 7.06
C PRO A 5 7.02 8.51 5.68
N ARG A 6 7.94 9.01 4.85
CA ARG A 6 8.31 8.36 3.60
C ARG A 6 9.46 7.40 3.87
N ILE A 7 9.30 6.17 3.39
CA ILE A 7 10.30 5.12 3.51
C ILE A 7 10.80 4.72 2.12
N GLY A 8 11.97 4.09 2.06
CA GLY A 8 12.50 3.55 0.81
C GLY A 8 11.83 2.24 0.41
N ALA A 9 11.90 1.87 -0.87
CA ALA A 9 11.31 0.62 -1.37
C ALA A 9 11.86 -0.64 -0.66
N LYS A 10 13.15 -0.66 -0.31
CA LYS A 10 13.77 -1.77 0.43
C LYS A 10 13.20 -1.92 1.84
N GLU A 11 12.94 -0.82 2.53
CA GLU A 11 12.33 -0.83 3.85
C GLU A 11 10.87 -1.28 3.75
N ALA A 12 10.13 -0.74 2.77
CA ALA A 12 8.75 -1.15 2.53
C ALA A 12 8.62 -2.66 2.29
N TYR A 13 9.52 -3.25 1.50
CA TYR A 13 9.54 -4.68 1.26
C TYR A 13 9.79 -5.49 2.54
N GLY A 14 10.77 -5.11 3.36
CA GLY A 14 11.02 -5.78 4.65
C GLY A 14 9.80 -5.73 5.57
N LYS A 15 9.11 -4.57 5.62
CA LYS A 15 7.87 -4.44 6.40
C LYS A 15 6.72 -5.28 5.84
N MET A 16 6.65 -5.51 4.53
CA MET A 16 5.67 -6.44 3.95
C MET A 16 5.91 -7.86 4.43
N GLU A 17 7.17 -8.29 4.56
CA GLU A 17 7.52 -9.60 5.12
C GLU A 17 7.10 -9.73 6.60
N GLU A 18 7.09 -8.62 7.34
CA GLU A 18 6.59 -8.53 8.72
C GLU A 18 5.05 -8.44 8.82
N GLY A 19 4.35 -8.33 7.69
CA GLY A 19 2.87 -8.32 7.60
C GLY A 19 2.23 -6.97 7.31
N ALA A 20 3.01 -5.94 6.96
CA ALA A 20 2.48 -4.68 6.45
C ALA A 20 1.79 -4.86 5.08
N LEU A 21 0.79 -4.02 4.80
CA LEU A 21 0.10 -4.03 3.53
C LEU A 21 0.61 -2.91 2.63
N LEU A 22 1.06 -3.28 1.44
CA LEU A 22 1.45 -2.34 0.40
C LEU A 22 0.24 -2.02 -0.50
N VAL A 23 -0.04 -0.73 -0.66
CA VAL A 23 -1.19 -0.23 -1.43
C VAL A 23 -0.70 0.69 -2.54
N CYS A 24 -1.06 0.35 -3.77
CA CYS A 24 -0.87 1.21 -4.92
C CYS A 24 -1.88 2.36 -4.89
N ALA A 25 -1.39 3.56 -4.60
CA ALA A 25 -2.22 4.75 -4.34
C ALA A 25 -2.51 5.60 -5.58
N TYR A 26 -2.25 5.09 -6.79
CA TYR A 26 -2.67 5.78 -8.01
C TYR A 26 -4.18 5.67 -8.18
N GLU A 27 -4.83 6.78 -8.50
CA GLU A 27 -6.26 6.81 -8.84
C GLU A 27 -6.57 6.00 -10.11
N GLU A 28 -5.61 5.95 -11.04
CA GLU A 28 -5.71 5.19 -12.27
C GLU A 28 -5.33 3.72 -12.04
N GLU A 29 -6.34 2.83 -12.01
CA GLU A 29 -6.15 1.37 -11.88
C GLU A 29 -5.21 0.81 -12.96
N GLU A 30 -5.27 1.36 -14.18
CA GLU A 30 -4.39 1.01 -15.31
C GLU A 30 -2.90 1.28 -15.01
N LYS A 31 -2.60 2.37 -14.28
CA LYS A 31 -1.23 2.62 -13.82
C LYS A 31 -0.82 1.58 -12.80
N CYS A 32 -1.66 1.34 -11.78
CA CYS A 32 -1.40 0.29 -10.79
C CYS A 32 -1.23 -1.10 -11.39
N LYS A 33 -1.88 -1.43 -12.51
CA LYS A 33 -1.69 -2.70 -13.22
C LYS A 33 -0.34 -2.78 -13.94
N LYS A 34 0.12 -1.68 -14.55
CA LYS A 34 1.38 -1.65 -15.32
C LYS A 34 2.62 -1.62 -14.43
N ILE A 35 2.55 -0.97 -13.28
CA ILE A 35 3.67 -0.82 -12.32
C ILE A 35 3.39 -1.56 -11.01
N ASN A 36 2.52 -2.57 -11.04
CA ASN A 36 2.14 -3.31 -9.84
C ASN A 36 3.38 -3.94 -9.20
N LEU A 37 3.63 -3.61 -7.95
CA LEU A 37 4.59 -4.32 -7.13
C LEU A 37 3.95 -5.60 -6.61
N GLU A 38 4.65 -6.72 -6.74
CA GLU A 38 4.14 -8.03 -6.30
C GLU A 38 3.64 -7.98 -4.84
N GLY A 39 2.46 -8.55 -4.60
CA GLY A 39 1.83 -8.54 -3.28
C GLY A 39 1.12 -7.23 -2.91
N SER A 40 1.11 -6.22 -3.79
CA SER A 40 0.40 -4.97 -3.55
C SER A 40 -1.10 -5.06 -3.88
N LEU A 41 -1.90 -4.35 -3.09
CA LEU A 41 -3.32 -4.12 -3.37
C LEU A 41 -3.48 -2.83 -4.19
N ASN A 42 -4.40 -2.81 -5.15
CA ASN A 42 -4.78 -1.53 -5.74
C ASN A 42 -5.68 -0.73 -4.78
N LEU A 43 -5.79 0.58 -5.01
CA LEU A 43 -6.55 1.48 -4.15
C LEU A 43 -8.01 1.02 -3.96
N ARG A 44 -8.66 0.58 -5.03
CA ARG A 44 -10.06 0.11 -5.00
C ARG A 44 -10.23 -1.15 -4.15
N GLU A 45 -9.33 -2.11 -4.26
CA GLU A 45 -9.31 -3.31 -3.41
C GLU A 45 -9.08 -2.97 -1.95
N PHE A 46 -8.18 -2.01 -1.68
CA PHE A 46 -7.94 -1.51 -0.34
C PHE A 46 -9.20 -0.87 0.24
N GLU A 47 -9.86 0.04 -0.47
CA GLU A 47 -11.08 0.72 -0.01
C GLU A 47 -12.21 -0.27 0.33
N GLN A 48 -12.38 -1.33 -0.48
CA GLN A 48 -13.35 -2.39 -0.20
C GLN A 48 -13.03 -3.18 1.07
N ARG A 49 -11.74 -3.31 1.41
CA ARG A 49 -11.27 -4.04 2.61
C ARG A 49 -11.06 -3.14 3.82
N ALA A 50 -10.93 -1.82 3.62
CA ALA A 50 -10.58 -0.83 4.64
C ALA A 50 -11.52 -0.86 5.85
N GLY A 51 -12.82 -1.06 5.62
CA GLY A 51 -13.79 -1.18 6.71
C GLY A 51 -13.63 -2.43 7.59
N ASN A 52 -12.95 -3.46 7.09
CA ASN A 52 -12.71 -4.73 7.80
C ASN A 52 -11.24 -4.92 8.21
N LEU A 53 -10.35 -3.98 7.86
CA LEU A 53 -8.95 -4.04 8.20
C LEU A 53 -8.76 -3.66 9.67
N GLY A 54 -8.12 -4.54 10.44
CA GLY A 54 -7.69 -4.23 11.80
C GLY A 54 -6.68 -3.06 11.80
N LYS A 55 -6.78 -2.20 12.80
CA LYS A 55 -5.93 -0.99 12.91
C LYS A 55 -4.48 -1.29 13.32
N ASP A 56 -4.19 -2.54 13.67
CA ASP A 56 -2.86 -3.01 14.07
C ASP A 56 -1.92 -3.27 12.88
N ARG A 57 -2.45 -3.28 11.65
CA ARG A 57 -1.62 -3.49 10.45
C ARG A 57 -1.09 -2.16 9.93
N GLU A 58 0.23 -2.13 9.71
CA GLU A 58 0.83 -0.99 9.02
C GLU A 58 0.40 -0.98 7.54
N LEU A 59 0.06 0.21 7.06
CA LEU A 59 -0.32 0.47 5.68
C LEU A 59 0.75 1.32 5.02
N ILE A 60 1.28 0.86 3.89
CA ILE A 60 2.29 1.55 3.12
C ILE A 60 1.68 1.91 1.77
N PHE A 61 1.53 3.21 1.52
CA PHE A 61 1.01 3.70 0.24
C PHE A 61 2.17 4.09 -0.66
N TYR A 62 2.14 3.64 -1.91
CA TYR A 62 3.10 4.07 -2.93
C TYR A 62 2.40 4.73 -4.11
N CYS A 63 2.99 5.83 -4.56
CA CYS A 63 2.68 6.56 -5.77
C CYS A 63 3.99 7.16 -6.32
N ALA A 64 3.96 7.71 -7.53
CA ALA A 64 5.04 8.54 -8.07
C ALA A 64 4.63 10.02 -8.04
#